data_AF-K8DYD4-F1
#
_entry.id   AF-K8DYD4-F1
#
_cell.length_a   1.000
_cell.length_b   1.000
_cell.length_c   1.000
_cell.angle_alpha   90.00
_cell.angle_beta   90.00
_cell.angle_gamma   90.00
#
_symmetry.space_group_name_H-M   'P 1'
#
loop_
_entity.id
_entity.type
_entity.pdbx_description
1 polymer ?
#
loop_
_entity_poly.entity_id
_entity_poly.type
_entity_poly.pdbx_seq_one_letter_code
_entity_poly.pdbx_strand_id
1 'polypeptide(L)' 'MLLSKNYQIFGSKASYREVIRDLAQLNAVQVTILDKDYLCRPELVASAYEAFRATGIRPPLKMAEL' A
#
# COMPACT_ATOMS: atom_id res chain seq x y z
N MET A 1 5.56 -6.91 23.41
CA MET A 1 4.18 -7.00 22.90
C MET A 1 3.33 -5.91 23.55
N LEU A 2 3.44 -4.66 23.09
CA LEU A 2 2.64 -3.54 23.64
C LEU A 2 2.57 -2.41 22.60
N LEU A 3 1.53 -2.33 21.77
CA LEU A 3 1.11 -1.10 21.10
C LEU A 3 -0.38 -1.19 20.71
N SER A 4 -1.28 -1.22 21.70
CA SER A 4 -2.71 -0.97 21.51
C SER A 4 -3.00 0.52 21.72
N LYS A 5 -2.50 1.37 20.82
CA LYS A 5 -2.95 2.75 20.70
C LYS A 5 -3.61 2.92 19.35
N ASN A 6 -4.88 3.28 19.35
CA ASN A 6 -5.66 3.60 18.16
C ASN A 6 -5.17 4.94 17.61
N TYR A 7 -4.08 4.91 16.85
CA TYR A 7 -3.64 6.08 16.10
C TYR A 7 -4.52 6.19 14.85
N GLN A 8 -5.32 7.26 14.80
CA GLN A 8 -5.98 7.70 13.58
C GLN A 8 -4.95 8.40 12.71
N ILE A 9 -4.91 8.06 11.42
CA ILE A 9 -4.06 8.81 10.49
C ILE A 9 -4.77 10.15 10.21
N PHE A 10 -4.03 11.25 10.31
CA PHE A 10 -4.58 12.59 10.20
C PHE A 10 -5.29 12.79 8.85
N GLY A 11 -6.62 12.90 8.85
CA GLY A 11 -7.43 13.03 7.62
C GLY A 11 -7.91 11.72 7.00
N SER A 12 -7.70 10.55 7.63
CA SER A 12 -8.33 9.28 7.24
C SER A 12 -9.11 8.67 8.40
N LYS A 13 -10.22 7.99 8.08
CA LYS A 13 -11.01 7.23 9.06
C LYS A 13 -10.36 5.89 9.43
N ALA A 14 -9.34 5.47 8.68
CA ALA A 14 -8.63 4.22 8.92
C ALA A 14 -7.70 4.31 10.12
N SER A 15 -7.72 3.26 10.94
CA SER A 15 -6.72 3.07 11.99
C SER A 15 -5.38 2.65 11.39
N TYR A 16 -4.30 2.97 12.09
CA TYR A 16 -2.95 2.51 11.75
C TYR A 16 -2.88 0.98 11.52
N ARG A 17 -3.62 0.19 12.31
CA ARG A 17 -3.62 -1.28 12.21
C ARG A 17 -4.26 -1.77 10.91
N GLU A 18 -5.36 -1.15 10.48
CA GLU A 18 -6.02 -1.48 9.21
C GLU A 18 -5.09 -1.18 8.03
N VAL A 19 -4.41 -0.03 8.07
CA VAL A 19 -3.44 0.37 7.04
C VAL A 19 -2.28 -0.61 6.95
N ILE A 20 -1.67 -0.99 8.07
CA ILE A 20 -0.56 -1.95 8.07
C ILE A 20 -1.02 -3.33 7.59
N ARG A 21 -2.23 -3.76 7.96
CA ARG A 21 -2.81 -5.02 7.48
C ARG A 21 -3.01 -5.00 5.96
N ASP A 22 -3.58 -3.92 5.42
CA ASP A 22 -3.84 -3.77 4.00
C ASP A 22 -2.52 -3.65 3.21
N LEU A 23 -1.52 -2.94 3.76
CA LEU A 23 -0.16 -2.88 3.20
C LEU A 23 0.53 -4.24 3.19
N ALA A 24 0.35 -5.06 4.23
CA ALA A 24 0.93 -6.40 4.31
C ALA A 24 0.33 -7.37 3.26
N GLN A 25 -0.84 -7.05 2.69
CA GLN A 25 -1.46 -7.83 1.62
C GLN A 25 -0.97 -7.43 0.22
N LEU A 26 -0.27 -6.30 0.08
CA LEU A 26 0.32 -5.89 -1.20
C LEU A 26 1.54 -6.75 -1.51
N ASN A 27 1.33 -7.77 -2.32
CA ASN A 27 2.42 -8.57 -2.88
C ASN A 27 2.79 -8.01 -4.25
N ALA A 28 4.06 -7.67 -4.45
CA ALA A 28 4.57 -7.37 -5.77
C ALA A 28 4.79 -8.69 -6.52
N VAL A 29 4.26 -8.77 -7.73
CA VAL A 29 4.37 -9.95 -8.60
C VAL A 29 5.22 -9.56 -9.81
N GLN A 30 6.26 -10.33 -10.09
CA GLN A 30 7.04 -10.19 -11.32
C GLN A 30 6.25 -10.80 -12.47
N VAL A 31 6.11 -10.06 -13.57
CA VAL A 31 5.41 -10.47 -14.78
C VAL A 31 6.28 -10.14 -15.98
N THR A 32 6.52 -11.12 -16.85
CA THR A 32 7.25 -10.92 -18.11
C THR A 32 6.26 -10.68 -19.25
N ILE A 33 6.42 -9.56 -19.98
CA ILE A 33 5.61 -9.19 -21.14
C ILE A 33 6.54 -8.75 -22.26
N LEU A 34 6.46 -9.37 -23.44
CA LEU A 34 7.28 -9.03 -24.62
C LEU A 34 8.78 -8.95 -24.27
N ASP A 35 9.30 -9.97 -23.58
CA ASP A 35 10.70 -10.09 -23.14
C ASP A 35 11.19 -8.99 -22.17
N LYS A 36 10.27 -8.23 -21.58
CA LYS A 36 10.55 -7.27 -20.53
C LYS A 36 9.94 -7.71 -19.22
N ASP A 37 10.70 -7.56 -18.15
CA ASP A 37 10.26 -7.87 -16.81
C ASP A 37 9.64 -6.65 -16.14
N TYR A 38 8.47 -6.86 -15.54
CA TYR A 38 7.72 -5.84 -14.84
C TYR A 38 7.44 -6.27 -13.41
N LEU A 39 7.57 -5.33 -12.49
CA LEU A 39 7.07 -5.45 -11.15
C LEU A 39 5.65 -4.89 -11.08
N CYS A 40 4.68 -5.79 -11.06
CA CYS A 40 3.26 -5.45 -10.93
C CYS A 40 2.87 -5.45 -9.45
N ARG A 41 2.24 -4.38 -8.99
CA ARG A 41 1.64 -4.28 -7.66
C ARG A 41 0.13 -4.25 -7.83
N PRO A 42 -0.63 -5.19 -7.24
CA PRO A 42 -2.08 -5.16 -7.29
C PRO A 42 -2.60 -3.85 -6.70
N GLU A 43 -3.81 -3.43 -7.10
CA GLU A 43 -4.36 -2.15 -6.67
C GLU A 43 -4.39 -2.02 -5.15
N LEU A 44 -4.02 -0.84 -4.66
CA LEU A 44 -4.21 -0.45 -3.28
C LEU A 44 -5.70 -0.46 -2.96
N VAL A 45 -6.12 -1.45 -2.19
CA VAL A 45 -7.49 -1.53 -1.70
C VAL A 45 -7.72 -0.56 -0.54
N ALA A 46 -8.88 0.09 -0.58
CA ALA A 46 -9.50 0.78 0.54
C ALA A 46 -8.56 1.74 1.32
N SER A 47 -8.27 1.40 2.58
CA SER A 47 -7.66 2.28 3.57
C SER A 47 -6.18 2.57 3.32
N ALA A 48 -5.48 1.70 2.59
CA ALA A 48 -4.07 1.94 2.25
C ALA A 48 -3.90 3.16 1.34
N TYR A 49 -4.82 3.37 0.39
CA TYR A 49 -4.79 4.55 -0.48
C TYR A 49 -5.05 5.86 0.29
N GLU A 50 -6.01 5.85 1.21
CA GLU A 50 -6.28 7.00 2.09
C GLU A 50 -5.09 7.31 3.00
N ALA A 51 -4.40 6.28 3.49
CA ALA A 51 -3.22 6.45 4.33
C ALA A 51 -2.08 7.16 3.58
N PHE A 52 -1.77 6.74 2.35
CA PHE A 52 -0.78 7.41 1.51
C PHE A 52 -1.15 8.88 1.25
N ARG A 53 -2.43 9.15 0.97
CA ARG A 53 -2.92 10.54 0.82
C ARG A 53 -2.74 11.35 2.11
N ALA A 54 -3.13 10.78 3.24
CA ALA A 54 -3.07 11.43 4.55
C ALA A 54 -1.63 11.71 5.00
N THR A 55 -0.68 10.85 4.62
CA THR A 55 0.74 11.03 4.95
C THR A 55 1.49 11.90 3.93
N GLY A 56 0.83 12.32 2.84
CA GLY A 56 1.47 13.06 1.75
C GLY A 56 2.52 12.25 0.97
N ILE A 57 2.56 10.93 1.17
CA ILE A 57 3.52 10.04 0.50
C ILE A 57 2.87 9.53 -0.78
N ARG A 58 3.58 9.64 -1.90
CA ARG A 58 3.09 9.12 -3.18
C ARG A 58 2.97 7.59 -3.09
N PRO A 59 1.82 7.00 -3.47
CA PRO A 59 1.69 5.55 -3.54
C PRO A 59 2.70 4.94 -4.52
N PRO A 60 3.16 3.69 -4.30
CA PRO A 60 3.99 2.96 -5.25
C PRO A 60 3.30 2.86 -6.62
N LEU A 61 4.09 2.89 -7.70
CA LEU A 61 3.56 2.69 -9.05
C LEU A 61 2.94 1.29 -9.17
N LYS A 62 1.78 1.20 -9.83
CA LYS A 62 1.08 -0.07 -10.12
C LYS A 62 1.93 -1.02 -10.96
N MET A 63 2.76 -0.46 -11.83
CA MET A 63 3.66 -1.19 -12.70
C MET A 63 4.96 -0.41 -12.80
N ALA A 64 6.08 -1.11 -12.67
CA ALA A 64 7.41 -0.58 -12.93
C ALA A 64 8.19 -1.61 -13.77
N GLU A 65 8.86 -1.16 -14.83
CA GLU A 65 9.84 -1.99 -15.53
C GLU A 65 11.01 -2.26 -14.57
N LEU A 66 11.52 -3.49 -14.58
CA LEU A 66 12.65 -3.93 -13.76
C LEU A 66 13.98 -3.62 -14.42
#